data_AF-A0A8W8NY81-F1
#
_entry.id   AF-A0A8W8NY81-F1
#
_cell.length_a   1.000
_cell.length_b   1.000
_cell.length_c   1.000
_cell.angle_alpha   90.00
_cell.angle_beta   90.00
_cell.angle_gamma   90.00
#
_symmetry.space_group_name_H-M   'P 1'
#
loop_
_entity.id
_entity.type
_entity.pdbx_description
1 polymer ?
#
loop_
_entity_poly.entity_id
_entity_poly.type
_entity_poly.pdbx_seq_one_letter_code
_entity_poly.pdbx_strand_id
1 'polypeptide(L)'
;MSHHARGVKRPASDHDYASTKRPCFESLRSPSSDDSQPGPSFYRCRQCENRHRETGEYRYFRPFYNDSVLDRPLYISRRRDLRTLVLRLRRKDLFTLLLQHRPDTKWVPVLVTNFRFTIFHTFYPIGDLHGPLPEYIKQNQNLVTLEINDRTGYAYEDHFCAFRCLALHQGYDVRNFEGKTKQLFDKWTKFKGVKIFQGVEYRELPEFESCFEINVEVYALNLEGHVGSVYKSRGRYEDTVYLHLYQGHFSYIKDFAVFAKKFQCKFCDKLWDHHGHFLRHEQKCQNKTSNVPGFEEPHCLVNDNGDELVREMVGYMKDIAEKTELLAKERWGRELGELKHRTKNSVSSMEVGEDEEDKEEDDEAKKINQLYGKFNAYVSQVPVLGFNSAKYDLNLIKTKLAKHLGLHREEHCFTIKRNNAYACISTEKLKFLDVSHFLAPGTSYAKFLTAYQVDESKGHFPYEWFDDVSKLECNQLPPPSAFIVA
;
A
#
# COMPACT_ATOMS: atom_id res chain seq x y z
N MET A 1 -51.94 23.33 79.39
CA MET A 1 -52.22 24.30 78.31
C MET A 1 -51.24 24.00 77.17
N SER A 2 -51.55 23.07 76.25
CA SER A 2 -52.35 23.25 75.01
C SER A 2 -51.60 24.14 74.00
N HIS A 3 -51.20 23.79 72.77
CA HIS A 3 -51.46 22.68 71.82
C HIS A 3 -50.17 22.54 70.96
N HIS A 4 -49.54 21.39 70.65
CA HIS A 4 -49.96 20.16 69.93
C HIS A 4 -50.40 20.36 68.47
N ALA A 5 -49.49 20.04 67.53
CA ALA A 5 -49.66 18.92 66.58
C ALA A 5 -48.31 18.60 65.88
N ARG A 6 -47.55 17.61 66.42
CA ARG A 6 -47.18 16.29 65.84
C ARG A 6 -46.14 16.35 64.70
N GLY A 7 -44.97 15.71 64.74
CA GLY A 7 -44.28 14.86 65.72
C GLY A 7 -42.92 14.43 65.11
N VAL A 8 -41.80 14.49 65.86
CA VAL A 8 -40.98 13.33 66.35
C VAL A 8 -40.28 12.56 65.21
N LYS A 9 -38.96 12.33 65.09
CA LYS A 9 -37.73 12.40 65.92
C LYS A 9 -36.52 12.26 64.95
N ARG A 10 -35.33 12.78 65.33
CA ARG A 10 -34.01 12.30 64.82
C ARG A 10 -33.46 11.23 65.79
N PRO A 11 -32.65 10.25 65.34
CA PRO A 11 -31.16 10.34 65.38
C PRO A 11 -30.50 9.71 64.11
N ALA A 12 -29.34 10.17 63.60
CA ALA A 12 -27.92 9.94 63.97
C ALA A 12 -27.37 8.51 63.73
N SER A 13 -26.27 8.46 62.96
CA SER A 13 -25.23 7.40 62.72
C SER A 13 -25.71 6.08 62.09
N ASP A 14 -25.00 5.38 61.20
CA ASP A 14 -23.57 5.01 61.15
C ASP A 14 -23.08 4.68 59.71
N HIS A 15 -21.77 4.85 59.52
CA HIS A 15 -20.82 4.04 58.72
C HIS A 15 -21.34 2.98 57.70
N ASP A 16 -20.97 3.11 56.42
CA ASP A 16 -19.79 2.46 55.80
C ASP A 16 -19.90 2.21 54.27
N TYR A 17 -18.76 2.44 53.61
CA TYR A 17 -18.21 1.84 52.38
C TYR A 17 -18.99 1.72 51.04
N ALA A 18 -18.39 2.41 50.05
CA ALA A 18 -18.11 1.97 48.67
C ALA A 18 -19.26 1.73 47.66
N SER A 19 -19.35 2.58 46.64
CA SER A 19 -18.82 2.25 45.30
C SER A 19 -19.21 3.34 44.28
N THR A 20 -18.21 3.76 43.51
CA THR A 20 -18.34 4.69 42.39
C THR A 20 -19.04 4.04 41.19
N LYS A 21 -20.22 4.53 40.81
CA LYS A 21 -20.80 4.35 39.47
C LYS A 21 -21.06 5.71 38.82
N ARG A 22 -20.64 5.81 37.54
CA ARG A 22 -20.71 6.96 36.62
C ARG A 22 -22.15 7.46 36.41
N PRO A 23 -22.39 8.77 36.21
CA PRO A 23 -23.54 9.27 35.45
C PRO A 23 -23.08 9.63 34.02
N CYS A 24 -23.56 8.92 32.99
CA CYS A 24 -24.80 9.15 32.26
C CYS A 24 -24.82 10.51 31.54
N PHE A 25 -24.63 10.44 30.21
CA PHE A 25 -24.76 11.54 29.26
C PHE A 25 -26.22 12.00 29.17
N GLU A 26 -26.47 13.28 29.44
CA GLU A 26 -27.69 13.98 29.01
C GLU A 26 -27.35 15.08 28.02
N SER A 27 -28.30 15.27 27.11
CA SER A 27 -28.23 15.91 25.81
C SER A 27 -28.33 17.43 25.88
N LEU A 28 -27.49 18.16 25.11
CA LEU A 28 -27.79 19.54 24.76
C LEU A 28 -27.32 19.89 23.32
N ARG A 29 -28.35 19.98 22.46
CA ARG A 29 -28.59 20.91 21.34
C ARG A 29 -27.59 20.99 20.18
N SER A 30 -28.05 20.52 19.02
CA SER A 30 -27.53 20.75 17.68
C SER A 30 -27.72 22.22 17.23
N PRO A 31 -26.72 22.87 16.63
CA PRO A 31 -26.92 24.07 15.82
C PRO A 31 -27.09 23.71 14.32
N SER A 32 -28.23 24.17 13.78
CA SER A 32 -28.56 24.56 12.40
C SER A 32 -27.79 23.99 11.21
N SER A 33 -28.58 23.39 10.32
CA SER A 33 -28.32 23.07 8.92
C SER A 33 -28.13 24.33 8.06
N ASP A 34 -26.88 24.66 7.74
CA ASP A 34 -26.54 25.43 6.53
C ASP A 34 -25.03 25.29 6.30
N ASP A 35 -24.65 24.45 5.33
CA ASP A 35 -23.34 24.37 4.65
C ASP A 35 -23.29 23.09 3.80
N SER A 36 -24.11 23.04 2.75
CA SER A 36 -24.05 21.99 1.72
C SER A 36 -23.30 22.51 0.49
N GLN A 37 -21.97 22.38 0.50
CA GLN A 37 -21.15 22.37 -0.71
C GLN A 37 -20.21 21.15 -0.70
N PRO A 38 -20.30 20.23 -1.68
CA PRO A 38 -19.36 19.13 -1.85
C PRO A 38 -18.16 19.64 -2.65
N GLY A 39 -17.19 20.23 -1.96
CA GLY A 39 -15.87 20.57 -2.51
C GLY A 39 -14.82 19.52 -2.12
N PRO A 40 -13.71 19.41 -2.88
CA PRO A 40 -12.63 18.48 -2.59
C PRO A 40 -11.93 18.94 -1.31
N SER A 41 -11.83 18.12 -0.25
CA SER A 41 -10.86 18.42 0.84
C SER A 41 -10.81 17.46 2.02
N PHE A 42 -9.58 16.96 2.26
CA PHE A 42 -8.77 17.21 3.47
C PHE A 42 -9.32 16.82 4.87
N TYR A 43 -8.52 16.05 5.62
CA TYR A 43 -8.72 15.70 7.04
C TYR A 43 -8.73 16.93 7.96
N ARG A 44 -9.85 17.26 8.62
CA ARG A 44 -10.01 18.52 9.35
C ARG A 44 -9.93 18.33 10.87
N CYS A 45 -9.01 19.04 11.53
CA CYS A 45 -9.06 19.27 12.98
C CYS A 45 -9.99 20.47 13.24
N ARG A 46 -11.09 20.28 13.98
CA ARG A 46 -12.11 21.34 14.11
C ARG A 46 -12.01 22.17 15.38
N GLN A 47 -11.44 21.67 16.48
CA GLN A 47 -11.35 22.42 17.74
C GLN A 47 -10.15 21.96 18.58
N CYS A 48 -9.40 22.93 19.12
CA CYS A 48 -8.44 22.71 20.19
C CYS A 48 -8.68 23.69 21.33
N GLU A 49 -8.28 23.29 22.54
CA GLU A 49 -8.29 24.12 23.73
C GLU A 49 -6.90 24.76 23.86
N ASN A 50 -6.87 26.08 23.90
CA ASN A 50 -5.64 26.87 24.02
C ASN A 50 -5.57 27.50 25.41
N ARG A 51 -4.35 27.63 25.93
CA ARG A 51 -4.05 28.36 27.18
C ARG A 51 -3.24 29.61 26.89
N HIS A 52 -3.60 30.71 27.52
CA HIS A 52 -2.84 31.95 27.45
C HIS A 52 -1.60 31.89 28.35
N ARG A 53 -0.43 32.22 27.80
CA ARG A 53 0.86 32.12 28.51
C ARG A 53 0.97 33.00 29.75
N GLU A 54 0.37 34.20 29.70
CA GLU A 54 0.55 35.22 30.75
C GLU A 54 -0.59 35.20 31.77
N THR A 55 -1.81 34.89 31.35
CA THR A 55 -3.02 34.95 32.22
C THR A 55 -3.49 33.59 32.68
N GLY A 56 -3.02 32.50 32.05
CA GLY A 56 -3.44 31.14 32.38
C GLY A 56 -4.85 30.77 31.92
N GLU A 57 -5.59 31.69 31.30
CA GLU A 57 -6.96 31.45 30.81
C GLU A 57 -7.01 30.42 29.69
N TYR A 58 -8.12 29.67 29.62
CA TYR A 58 -8.39 28.67 28.59
C TYR A 58 -9.45 29.17 27.62
N ARG A 59 -9.27 28.90 26.32
CA ARG A 59 -10.28 29.19 25.29
C ARG A 59 -10.34 28.10 24.24
N TYR A 60 -11.52 27.90 23.66
CA TYR A 60 -11.67 27.11 22.45
C TYR A 60 -11.15 27.90 21.25
N PHE A 61 -10.28 27.27 20.48
CA PHE A 61 -9.80 27.78 19.21
C PHE A 61 -10.32 26.92 18.07
N ARG A 62 -11.01 27.58 17.14
CA ARG A 62 -11.45 27.00 15.87
C ARG A 62 -10.58 27.59 14.77
N PRO A 63 -9.67 26.82 14.17
CA PRO A 63 -8.89 27.31 13.03
C PRO A 63 -9.83 27.67 11.88
N PHE A 64 -9.62 28.84 11.29
CA PHE A 64 -10.46 29.38 10.19
C PHE A 64 -10.12 28.71 8.85
N TYR A 65 -8.90 28.20 8.71
CA TYR A 65 -8.43 27.49 7.52
C TYR A 65 -8.53 25.97 7.73
N ASN A 66 -9.14 25.29 6.75
CA ASN A 66 -9.42 23.85 6.77
C ASN A 66 -8.19 23.05 6.30
N ASP A 67 -7.08 23.15 7.02
CA ASP A 67 -5.86 22.46 6.62
C ASP A 67 -5.91 20.97 6.97
N SER A 68 -5.39 20.17 6.05
CA SER A 68 -5.39 18.72 6.20
C SER A 68 -4.32 18.26 7.17
N VAL A 69 -4.68 17.40 8.14
CA VAL A 69 -3.66 16.72 8.97
C VAL A 69 -2.73 15.83 8.12
N LEU A 70 -3.26 15.23 7.05
CA LEU A 70 -2.48 14.41 6.12
C LEU A 70 -2.37 15.12 4.78
N ASP A 71 -1.16 15.15 4.23
CA ASP A 71 -0.87 15.89 2.99
C ASP A 71 -1.58 15.25 1.77
N ARG A 72 -1.99 13.97 1.88
CA ARG A 72 -2.80 13.24 0.89
C ARG A 72 -3.84 12.32 1.55
N PRO A 73 -4.99 12.06 0.89
CA PRO A 73 -5.94 11.02 1.29
C PRO A 73 -5.27 9.64 1.36
N LEU A 74 -5.50 8.91 2.45
CA LEU A 74 -5.07 7.52 2.59
C LEU A 74 -6.16 6.59 2.06
N TYR A 75 -5.80 5.77 1.06
CA TYR A 75 -6.64 4.68 0.56
C TYR A 75 -6.73 3.56 1.61
N ILE A 76 -7.95 3.19 2.00
CA ILE A 76 -8.21 2.15 3.01
C ILE A 76 -9.08 1.07 2.38
N SER A 77 -8.48 -0.07 2.05
CA SER A 77 -9.17 -1.23 1.46
C SER A 77 -9.25 -2.44 2.38
N ARG A 78 -8.36 -2.50 3.39
CA ARG A 78 -8.24 -3.62 4.32
C ARG A 78 -7.95 -3.10 5.72
N ARG A 79 -8.20 -3.92 6.74
CA ARG A 79 -7.97 -3.58 8.16
C ARG A 79 -6.51 -3.17 8.46
N ARG A 80 -5.54 -3.61 7.65
CA ARG A 80 -4.14 -3.20 7.74
C ARG A 80 -3.91 -1.73 7.37
N ASP A 81 -4.68 -1.20 6.41
CA ASP A 81 -4.56 0.19 5.96
C ASP A 81 -5.04 1.17 7.06
N LEU A 82 -6.01 0.73 7.89
CA LEU A 82 -6.40 1.44 9.11
C LEU A 82 -5.25 1.50 10.13
N ARG A 83 -4.42 0.44 10.25
CA ARG A 83 -3.23 0.48 11.11
C ARG A 83 -2.20 1.47 10.56
N THR A 84 -2.01 1.52 9.24
CA THR A 84 -1.15 2.51 8.58
C THR A 84 -1.63 3.94 8.83
N LEU A 85 -2.95 4.20 8.82
CA LEU A 85 -3.52 5.49 9.21
C LEU A 85 -3.13 5.87 10.63
N VAL A 86 -3.33 4.94 11.58
CA VAL A 86 -3.01 5.15 13.00
C VAL A 86 -1.52 5.47 13.17
N LEU A 87 -0.64 4.75 12.49
CA LEU A 87 0.80 5.01 12.53
C LEU A 87 1.18 6.38 11.95
N ARG A 88 0.58 6.79 10.82
CA ARG A 88 0.81 8.12 10.23
C ARG A 88 0.33 9.25 11.15
N LEU A 89 -0.82 9.06 11.80
CA LEU A 89 -1.33 10.01 12.79
C LEU A 89 -0.44 10.08 14.02
N ARG A 90 0.09 8.95 14.51
CA ARG A 90 1.05 8.91 15.63
C ARG A 90 2.38 9.62 15.31
N ARG A 91 2.83 9.58 14.05
CA ARG A 91 4.08 10.23 13.61
C ARG A 91 3.94 11.74 13.35
N LYS A 92 2.73 12.26 13.15
CA LYS A 92 2.52 13.69 12.95
C LYS A 92 2.41 14.39 14.30
N ASP A 93 3.28 15.38 14.53
CA ASP A 93 3.15 16.29 15.66
C ASP A 93 2.03 17.30 15.38
N LEU A 94 0.83 16.93 15.81
CA LEU A 94 -0.38 17.73 15.69
C LEU A 94 -0.26 19.07 16.42
N PHE A 95 0.49 19.15 17.52
CA PHE A 95 0.68 20.39 18.26
C PHE A 95 1.56 21.35 17.47
N THR A 96 2.63 20.86 16.84
CA THR A 96 3.47 21.67 15.95
C THR A 96 2.70 22.18 14.74
N LEU A 97 1.83 21.35 14.13
CA LEU A 97 0.92 21.81 13.07
C LEU A 97 -0.03 22.92 13.55
N LEU A 98 -0.69 22.74 14.71
CA LEU A 98 -1.59 23.75 15.26
C LEU A 98 -0.88 25.06 15.64
N LEU A 99 0.40 24.98 16.05
CA LEU A 99 1.22 26.14 16.36
C LEU A 99 1.55 26.99 15.12
N GLN A 100 1.56 26.42 13.91
CA GLN A 100 1.80 27.15 12.65
C GLN A 100 0.59 28.00 12.25
N HIS A 101 -0.63 27.60 12.64
CA HIS A 101 -1.87 28.27 12.26
C HIS A 101 -2.41 29.25 13.32
N ARG A 102 -1.59 29.63 14.30
CA ARG A 102 -2.02 30.52 15.37
C ARG A 102 -2.04 31.99 14.95
N PRO A 103 -3.07 32.77 15.32
CA PRO A 103 -3.11 34.20 15.06
C PRO A 103 -2.13 35.00 15.92
N ASP A 104 -1.72 34.50 17.09
CA ASP A 104 -0.72 35.15 17.96
C ASP A 104 0.11 34.13 18.75
N THR A 105 1.22 34.60 19.33
CA THR A 105 2.17 33.74 20.05
C THR A 105 1.85 33.48 21.52
N LYS A 106 0.88 34.21 22.09
CA LYS A 106 0.49 34.19 23.50
C LYS A 106 -0.43 33.01 23.83
N TRP A 107 -1.19 32.50 22.86
CA TRP A 107 -2.02 31.31 23.05
C TRP A 107 -1.32 30.04 22.56
N VAL A 108 -1.30 29.02 23.42
CA VAL A 108 -0.64 27.73 23.15
C VAL A 108 -1.68 26.62 23.19
N PRO A 109 -1.72 25.72 22.20
CA PRO A 109 -2.60 24.55 22.22
C PRO A 109 -2.20 23.61 23.36
N VAL A 110 -3.19 23.24 24.18
CA VAL A 110 -3.03 22.33 25.33
C VAL A 110 -3.68 20.98 25.02
N LEU A 111 -4.84 21.00 24.37
CA LEU A 111 -5.60 19.79 24.10
C LEU A 111 -6.29 19.88 22.74
N VAL A 112 -6.24 18.80 21.96
CA VAL A 112 -7.10 18.65 20.77
C VAL A 112 -8.39 17.99 21.21
N THR A 113 -9.50 18.72 21.15
CA THR A 113 -10.76 18.26 21.74
C THR A 113 -11.60 17.46 20.75
N ASN A 114 -11.46 17.71 19.44
CA ASN A 114 -12.28 17.07 18.41
C ASN A 114 -11.52 16.77 17.12
N PHE A 115 -11.62 15.51 16.65
CA PHE A 115 -11.19 15.07 15.32
C PHE A 115 -12.39 14.72 14.45
N ARG A 116 -12.41 15.20 13.20
CA ARG A 116 -13.39 14.77 12.19
C ARG A 116 -12.71 13.87 11.17
N PHE A 117 -13.09 12.59 11.15
CA PHE A 117 -12.73 11.69 10.08
C PHE A 117 -13.73 11.85 8.93
N THR A 118 -13.22 12.16 7.73
CA THR A 118 -14.01 12.12 6.49
C THR A 118 -13.52 10.89 5.72
N ILE A 119 -14.37 9.86 5.62
CA ILE A 119 -14.05 8.60 4.95
C ILE A 119 -14.78 8.60 3.60
N PHE A 120 -14.03 8.38 2.52
CA PHE A 120 -14.58 8.15 1.19
C PHE A 120 -14.43 6.66 0.88
N HIS A 121 -15.53 5.97 0.62
CA HIS A 121 -15.49 4.55 0.25
C HIS A 121 -14.89 4.44 -1.16
N THR A 122 -13.72 3.84 -1.33
CA THR A 122 -13.06 3.77 -2.65
C THR A 122 -13.66 2.72 -3.59
N PHE A 123 -14.89 2.27 -3.32
CA PHE A 123 -15.70 1.42 -4.17
C PHE A 123 -16.54 2.24 -5.14
N TYR A 124 -16.05 3.42 -5.54
CA TYR A 124 -16.75 4.21 -6.52
C TYR A 124 -16.31 3.76 -7.91
N PRO A 125 -17.27 3.31 -8.73
CA PRO A 125 -17.01 3.06 -10.12
C PRO A 125 -16.60 4.38 -10.79
N ILE A 126 -15.54 4.32 -11.60
CA ILE A 126 -14.96 5.51 -12.24
C ILE A 126 -15.90 5.94 -13.35
N GLY A 127 -16.32 7.21 -13.30
CA GLY A 127 -17.40 7.78 -14.10
C GLY A 127 -18.40 8.61 -13.31
N ASP A 128 -18.26 8.72 -11.99
CA ASP A 128 -19.11 9.59 -11.17
C ASP A 128 -18.30 10.80 -10.69
N LEU A 129 -18.39 11.89 -11.44
CA LEU A 129 -17.70 13.14 -11.11
C LEU A 129 -18.48 13.90 -10.03
N HIS A 130 -17.97 13.90 -8.81
CA HIS A 130 -18.57 14.63 -7.70
C HIS A 130 -18.19 16.13 -7.70
N GLY A 131 -18.94 16.91 -8.47
CA GLY A 131 -18.78 18.38 -8.55
C GLY A 131 -17.80 18.82 -9.66
N PRO A 132 -17.62 20.14 -9.85
CA PRO A 132 -16.83 20.66 -10.96
C PRO A 132 -15.35 20.33 -10.81
N LEU A 133 -14.67 20.11 -11.94
CA LEU A 133 -13.22 19.94 -11.93
C LEU A 133 -12.53 21.25 -11.49
N PRO A 134 -11.44 21.17 -10.72
CA PRO A 134 -10.64 22.32 -10.35
C PRO A 134 -10.06 23.07 -11.55
N GLU A 135 -9.86 24.36 -11.38
CA GLU A 135 -9.39 25.26 -12.44
C GLU A 135 -8.01 24.86 -12.99
N TYR A 136 -7.09 24.39 -12.14
CA TYR A 136 -5.76 23.94 -12.57
C TYR A 136 -5.80 22.70 -13.49
N ILE A 137 -6.87 21.90 -13.43
CA ILE A 137 -7.12 20.77 -14.34
C ILE A 137 -7.76 21.28 -15.63
N LYS A 138 -8.74 22.18 -15.52
CA LYS A 138 -9.45 22.79 -16.66
C LYS A 138 -8.52 23.58 -17.59
N GLN A 139 -7.56 24.29 -17.02
CA GLN A 139 -6.60 25.10 -17.77
C GLN A 139 -5.51 24.27 -18.46
N ASN A 140 -5.42 22.96 -18.18
CA ASN A 140 -4.43 22.11 -18.80
C ASN A 140 -4.88 21.68 -20.21
N GLN A 141 -4.31 22.32 -21.23
CA GLN A 141 -4.64 22.07 -22.65
C GLN A 141 -4.37 20.63 -23.13
N ASN A 142 -3.55 19.88 -22.40
CA ASN A 142 -3.21 18.50 -22.72
C ASN A 142 -4.20 17.48 -22.14
N LEU A 143 -5.17 17.94 -21.35
CA LEU A 143 -6.28 17.14 -20.88
C LEU A 143 -7.52 17.41 -21.72
N VAL A 144 -8.21 16.34 -22.12
CA VAL A 144 -9.63 16.42 -22.45
C VAL A 144 -10.39 16.07 -21.18
N THR A 145 -10.95 17.09 -20.54
CA THR A 145 -11.54 16.96 -19.20
C THR A 145 -12.74 16.05 -19.17
N LEU A 146 -13.56 16.01 -20.22
CA LEU A 146 -14.81 15.24 -20.30
C LEU A 146 -15.79 15.55 -19.15
N GLU A 147 -15.75 16.77 -18.60
CA GLU A 147 -16.69 17.24 -17.57
C GLU A 147 -18.03 17.64 -18.18
N ILE A 148 -17.97 18.33 -19.33
CA ILE A 148 -19.13 18.90 -20.02
C ILE A 148 -19.14 18.36 -21.45
N ASN A 149 -20.33 18.12 -21.97
CA ASN A 149 -20.53 17.79 -23.37
C ASN A 149 -20.48 19.08 -24.21
N ASP A 150 -19.46 19.21 -25.05
CA ASP A 150 -19.24 20.39 -25.90
C ASP A 150 -20.41 20.73 -26.83
N ARG A 151 -21.28 19.76 -27.16
CA ARG A 151 -22.44 19.99 -28.04
C ARG A 151 -23.64 20.52 -27.26
N THR A 152 -23.87 20.03 -26.05
CA THR A 152 -25.07 20.37 -25.27
C THR A 152 -24.82 21.44 -24.22
N GLY A 153 -23.55 21.64 -23.82
CA GLY A 153 -23.16 22.55 -22.74
C GLY A 153 -23.46 22.04 -21.34
N TYR A 154 -23.99 20.81 -21.21
CA TYR A 154 -24.34 20.19 -19.93
C TYR A 154 -23.29 19.17 -19.49
N ALA A 155 -23.17 18.98 -18.17
CA ALA A 155 -22.30 17.96 -17.60
C ALA A 155 -22.72 16.56 -18.04
N TYR A 156 -21.75 15.65 -18.15
CA TYR A 156 -22.07 14.24 -18.37
C TYR A 156 -22.65 13.64 -17.09
N GLU A 157 -23.86 13.09 -17.17
CA GLU A 157 -24.52 12.41 -16.05
C GLU A 157 -24.34 10.88 -16.11
N ASP A 158 -23.69 10.37 -17.15
CA ASP A 158 -23.41 8.95 -17.32
C ASP A 158 -21.98 8.58 -16.89
N HIS A 159 -21.75 7.29 -16.63
CA HIS A 159 -20.48 6.79 -16.13
C HIS A 159 -19.49 6.35 -17.22
N PHE A 160 -19.58 6.91 -18.44
CA PHE A 160 -18.81 6.43 -19.60
C PHE A 160 -17.44 7.08 -19.81
N CYS A 161 -16.92 7.85 -18.85
CA CYS A 161 -15.65 8.58 -19.00
C CYS A 161 -14.49 7.69 -19.49
N ALA A 162 -14.38 6.45 -19.00
CA ALA A 162 -13.35 5.49 -19.43
C ALA A 162 -13.44 5.16 -20.93
N PHE A 163 -14.65 4.90 -21.42
CA PHE A 163 -14.89 4.57 -22.83
C PHE A 163 -14.76 5.79 -23.74
N ARG A 164 -15.10 6.99 -23.25
CA ARG A 164 -14.84 8.25 -23.97
C ARG A 164 -13.34 8.48 -24.12
N CYS A 165 -12.56 8.28 -23.05
CA CYS A 165 -11.10 8.37 -23.13
C CYS A 165 -10.53 7.37 -24.15
N LEU A 166 -11.04 6.14 -24.17
CA LEU A 166 -10.61 5.13 -25.13
C LEU A 166 -11.01 5.49 -26.57
N ALA A 167 -12.19 6.05 -26.79
CA ALA A 167 -12.61 6.51 -28.11
C ALA A 167 -11.74 7.68 -28.61
N LEU A 168 -11.38 8.62 -27.74
CA LEU A 168 -10.45 9.70 -28.06
C LEU A 168 -9.06 9.16 -28.42
N HIS A 169 -8.58 8.17 -27.67
CA HIS A 169 -7.31 7.51 -27.96
C HIS A 169 -7.30 6.80 -29.32
N GLN A 170 -8.43 6.23 -29.74
CA GLN A 170 -8.61 5.64 -31.08
C GLN A 170 -8.73 6.71 -32.20
N GLY A 171 -8.51 7.99 -31.90
CA GLY A 171 -8.47 9.09 -32.87
C GLY A 171 -9.82 9.74 -33.17
N TYR A 172 -10.88 9.42 -32.41
CA TYR A 172 -12.17 10.11 -32.55
C TYR A 172 -12.12 11.49 -31.91
N ASP A 173 -12.88 12.44 -32.47
CA ASP A 173 -12.94 13.82 -31.99
C ASP A 173 -13.98 13.97 -30.87
N VAL A 174 -13.78 14.98 -30.00
CA VAL A 174 -14.73 15.32 -28.93
C VAL A 174 -16.15 15.51 -29.43
N ARG A 175 -16.29 15.97 -30.67
CA ARG A 175 -17.58 16.18 -31.29
C ARG A 175 -18.19 14.89 -31.82
N ASN A 176 -17.48 13.78 -32.08
CA ASN A 176 -18.07 12.63 -32.78
C ASN A 176 -17.77 11.26 -32.15
N PHE A 177 -17.18 11.20 -30.96
CA PHE A 177 -16.84 9.92 -30.33
C PHE A 177 -18.04 9.15 -29.75
N GLU A 178 -19.21 9.77 -29.50
CA GLU A 178 -20.31 9.16 -28.72
C GLU A 178 -20.81 7.82 -29.31
N GLY A 179 -20.86 7.71 -30.65
CA GLY A 179 -21.22 6.45 -31.30
C GLY A 179 -20.20 5.35 -31.01
N LYS A 180 -18.91 5.70 -30.99
CA LYS A 180 -17.82 4.77 -30.66
C LYS A 180 -17.80 4.41 -29.17
N THR A 181 -18.04 5.38 -28.29
CA THR A 181 -18.18 5.17 -26.84
C THR A 181 -19.22 4.11 -26.53
N LYS A 182 -20.39 4.16 -27.17
CA LYS A 182 -21.43 3.13 -27.01
C LYS A 182 -20.98 1.74 -27.47
N GLN A 183 -20.30 1.65 -28.63
CA GLN A 183 -19.75 0.37 -29.10
C GLN A 183 -18.72 -0.23 -28.13
N LEU A 184 -17.84 0.61 -27.56
CA LEU A 184 -16.85 0.19 -26.57
C LEU A 184 -17.53 -0.27 -25.27
N PHE A 185 -18.55 0.46 -24.82
CA PHE A 185 -19.37 0.08 -23.68
C PHE A 185 -20.08 -1.27 -23.89
N ASP A 186 -20.70 -1.49 -25.05
CA ASP A 186 -21.36 -2.76 -25.39
C ASP A 186 -20.36 -3.93 -25.44
N LYS A 187 -19.14 -3.68 -25.91
CA LYS A 187 -18.06 -4.68 -25.88
C LYS A 187 -17.69 -5.04 -24.44
N TRP A 188 -17.54 -4.04 -23.56
CA TRP A 188 -17.22 -4.25 -22.15
C TRP A 188 -18.31 -5.01 -21.39
N THR A 189 -19.57 -4.62 -21.56
CA THR A 189 -20.70 -5.27 -20.88
C THR A 189 -20.85 -6.72 -21.28
N LYS A 190 -20.63 -7.07 -22.56
CA LYS A 190 -20.58 -8.45 -23.04
C LYS A 190 -19.41 -9.23 -22.46
N PHE A 191 -18.23 -8.62 -22.36
CA PHE A 191 -17.03 -9.25 -21.81
C PHE A 191 -17.15 -9.54 -20.30
N LYS A 192 -17.62 -8.57 -19.51
CA LYS A 192 -17.79 -8.72 -18.05
C LYS A 192 -19.09 -9.42 -17.64
N GLY A 193 -20.12 -9.40 -18.48
CA GLY A 193 -21.45 -9.92 -18.14
C GLY A 193 -22.21 -9.03 -17.14
N VAL A 194 -22.03 -7.70 -17.21
CA VAL A 194 -22.65 -6.76 -16.25
C VAL A 194 -24.09 -6.44 -16.64
N LYS A 195 -25.04 -6.55 -15.70
CA LYS A 195 -26.45 -6.17 -15.90
C LYS A 195 -26.73 -4.69 -15.61
N ILE A 196 -26.03 -4.10 -14.63
CA ILE A 196 -26.17 -2.70 -14.24
C ILE A 196 -24.77 -2.10 -14.19
N PHE A 197 -24.48 -1.16 -15.08
CA PHE A 197 -23.19 -0.52 -15.14
C PHE A 197 -23.19 0.77 -14.33
N GLN A 198 -22.25 0.90 -13.40
CA GLN A 198 -22.10 2.10 -12.58
C GLN A 198 -20.79 2.84 -12.88
N GLY A 199 -19.99 2.38 -13.86
CA GLY A 199 -18.64 2.88 -14.15
C GLY A 199 -17.60 1.75 -14.05
N VAL A 200 -16.35 2.04 -14.39
CA VAL A 200 -15.24 1.06 -14.36
C VAL A 200 -14.52 1.15 -13.03
N GLU A 201 -14.38 0.07 -12.27
CA GLU A 201 -13.63 0.12 -11.01
C GLU A 201 -12.11 0.03 -11.23
N TYR A 202 -11.33 0.58 -10.30
CA TYR A 202 -9.86 0.47 -10.34
C TYR A 202 -9.35 -0.97 -10.43
N ARG A 203 -10.04 -1.91 -9.77
CA ARG A 203 -9.67 -3.34 -9.77
C ARG A 203 -9.93 -4.02 -11.10
N GLU A 204 -10.79 -3.43 -11.92
CA GLU A 204 -11.20 -3.96 -13.21
C GLU A 204 -10.28 -3.50 -14.35
N LEU A 205 -9.32 -2.60 -14.07
CA LEU A 205 -8.36 -2.13 -15.08
C LEU A 205 -7.60 -3.28 -15.77
N PRO A 206 -7.11 -4.34 -15.10
CA PRO A 206 -6.47 -5.46 -15.78
C PRO A 206 -7.39 -6.22 -16.74
N GLU A 207 -8.66 -6.40 -16.38
CA GLU A 207 -9.67 -6.97 -17.29
C GLU A 207 -10.02 -5.99 -18.42
N PHE A 208 -10.07 -4.69 -18.13
CA PHE A 208 -10.29 -3.63 -19.12
C PHE A 208 -9.20 -3.64 -20.19
N GLU A 209 -7.93 -3.68 -19.78
CA GLU A 209 -6.79 -3.89 -20.69
C GLU A 209 -6.98 -5.13 -21.57
N SER A 210 -7.46 -6.22 -20.97
CA SER A 210 -7.62 -7.50 -21.67
C SER A 210 -8.79 -7.49 -22.64
N CYS A 211 -9.87 -6.77 -22.33
CA CYS A 211 -11.04 -6.63 -23.19
C CYS A 211 -10.73 -5.81 -24.44
N PHE A 212 -9.91 -4.77 -24.30
CA PHE A 212 -9.61 -3.81 -25.37
C PHE A 212 -8.23 -4.01 -26.02
N GLU A 213 -7.43 -4.96 -25.51
CA GLU A 213 -6.07 -5.24 -25.98
C GLU A 213 -5.18 -3.99 -25.95
N ILE A 214 -5.24 -3.26 -24.84
CA ILE A 214 -4.56 -1.99 -24.63
C ILE A 214 -3.91 -1.94 -23.25
N ASN A 215 -2.77 -1.27 -23.11
CA ASN A 215 -2.19 -0.96 -21.81
C ASN A 215 -2.84 0.30 -21.23
N VAL A 216 -3.17 0.31 -19.94
CA VAL A 216 -3.70 1.51 -19.27
C VAL A 216 -2.67 2.09 -18.31
N GLU A 217 -2.39 3.38 -18.41
CA GLU A 217 -1.60 4.11 -17.42
C GLU A 217 -2.42 5.27 -16.83
N VAL A 218 -2.61 5.26 -15.52
CA VAL A 218 -3.41 6.27 -14.80
C VAL A 218 -2.50 7.15 -13.95
N TYR A 219 -2.71 8.46 -14.07
CA TYR A 219 -1.95 9.48 -13.38
C TYR A 219 -2.87 10.44 -12.62
N ALA A 220 -2.36 11.05 -11.55
CA ALA A 220 -3.04 12.10 -10.81
C ALA A 220 -2.20 13.38 -10.85
N LEU A 221 -2.86 14.52 -11.09
CA LEU A 221 -2.23 15.84 -11.09
C LEU A 221 -2.52 16.56 -9.77
N ASN A 222 -1.46 17.09 -9.13
CA ASN A 222 -1.62 17.91 -7.93
C ASN A 222 -1.74 19.41 -8.26
N LEU A 223 -2.01 20.23 -7.24
CA LEU A 223 -2.14 21.70 -7.36
C LEU A 223 -0.87 22.39 -7.88
N GLU A 224 0.30 21.79 -7.66
CA GLU A 224 1.60 22.32 -8.08
C GLU A 224 2.00 21.90 -9.50
N GLY A 225 1.14 21.10 -10.18
CA GLY A 225 1.41 20.56 -11.51
C GLY A 225 2.35 19.35 -11.54
N HIS A 226 2.64 18.75 -10.39
CA HIS A 226 3.34 17.48 -10.27
C HIS A 226 2.41 16.31 -10.59
N VAL A 227 2.95 15.35 -11.34
CA VAL A 227 2.24 14.14 -11.76
C VAL A 227 2.66 12.95 -10.90
N GLY A 228 1.68 12.32 -10.25
CA GLY A 228 1.82 11.08 -9.52
C GLY A 228 1.27 9.89 -10.30
N SER A 229 1.99 8.76 -10.26
CA SER A 229 1.56 7.49 -10.85
C SER A 229 0.51 6.81 -9.96
N VAL A 230 -0.67 6.53 -10.52
CA VAL A 230 -1.79 5.88 -9.81
C VAL A 230 -1.88 4.41 -10.19
N TYR A 231 -1.90 4.11 -11.49
CA TYR A 231 -1.93 2.75 -12.03
C TYR A 231 -0.95 2.63 -13.18
N LYS A 232 -0.25 1.51 -13.25
CA LYS A 232 0.65 1.18 -14.35
C LYS A 232 0.32 -0.19 -14.90
N SER A 233 0.09 -0.23 -16.20
CA SER A 233 -0.02 -1.46 -16.95
C SER A 233 1.24 -2.31 -16.80
N ARG A 234 1.07 -3.61 -17.06
CA ARG A 234 2.18 -4.56 -17.18
C ARG A 234 2.85 -4.54 -18.55
N GLY A 235 2.33 -3.75 -19.50
CA GLY A 235 2.90 -3.62 -20.84
C GLY A 235 2.70 -4.89 -21.67
N ARG A 236 1.51 -5.49 -21.60
CA ARG A 236 1.17 -6.72 -22.34
C ARG A 236 0.86 -6.46 -23.81
N TYR A 237 0.42 -5.25 -24.13
CA TYR A 237 -0.01 -4.84 -25.46
C TYR A 237 0.96 -3.81 -26.05
N GLU A 238 0.84 -3.51 -27.34
CA GLU A 238 1.69 -2.52 -27.99
C GLU A 238 1.22 -1.10 -27.72
N ASP A 239 -0.10 -0.89 -27.71
CA ASP A 239 -0.71 0.43 -27.54
C ASP A 239 -0.99 0.77 -26.07
N THR A 240 -0.87 2.05 -25.71
CA THR A 240 -0.98 2.52 -24.33
C THR A 240 -1.83 3.78 -24.23
N VAL A 241 -2.93 3.69 -23.47
CA VAL A 241 -3.76 4.85 -23.15
C VAL A 241 -3.33 5.50 -21.84
N TYR A 242 -3.17 6.83 -21.89
CA TYR A 242 -2.82 7.66 -20.75
C TYR A 242 -4.07 8.36 -20.21
N LEU A 243 -4.40 8.08 -18.95
CA LEU A 243 -5.58 8.60 -18.26
C LEU A 243 -5.18 9.45 -17.07
N HIS A 244 -5.91 10.53 -16.85
CA HIS A 244 -5.84 11.33 -15.64
C HIS A 244 -7.05 11.02 -14.74
N LEU A 245 -6.80 10.73 -13.46
CA LEU A 245 -7.84 10.43 -12.48
C LEU A 245 -7.96 11.57 -11.45
N TYR A 246 -9.18 12.10 -11.32
CA TYR A 246 -9.54 13.05 -10.27
C TYR A 246 -10.92 12.73 -9.71
N GLN A 247 -11.01 12.51 -8.38
CA GLN A 247 -12.26 12.27 -7.65
C GLN A 247 -13.27 11.29 -8.31
N GLY A 248 -12.79 10.21 -8.93
CA GLY A 248 -13.67 9.22 -9.56
C GLY A 248 -14.00 9.51 -11.03
N HIS A 249 -13.33 10.47 -11.66
CA HIS A 249 -13.50 10.81 -13.07
C HIS A 249 -12.22 10.63 -13.87
N PHE A 250 -12.33 10.06 -15.07
CA PHE A 250 -11.23 10.00 -16.03
C PHE A 250 -11.28 11.16 -17.03
N SER A 251 -10.14 11.83 -17.17
CA SER A 251 -9.84 12.72 -18.27
C SER A 251 -8.80 12.08 -19.19
N TYR A 252 -8.90 12.33 -20.48
CA TYR A 252 -7.96 11.78 -21.46
C TYR A 252 -6.72 12.66 -21.58
N ILE A 253 -5.53 12.05 -21.51
CA ILE A 253 -4.25 12.74 -21.70
C ILE A 253 -3.86 12.62 -23.17
N LYS A 254 -3.84 13.75 -23.89
CA LYS A 254 -3.49 13.79 -25.33
C LYS A 254 -2.01 13.53 -25.58
N ASP A 255 -1.18 14.29 -24.87
CA ASP A 255 0.28 14.21 -24.95
C ASP A 255 0.82 14.12 -23.53
N PHE A 256 1.38 12.97 -23.21
CA PHE A 256 1.90 12.69 -21.88
C PHE A 256 3.14 13.52 -21.55
N ALA A 257 4.01 13.80 -22.53
CA ALA A 257 5.25 14.54 -22.31
C ALA A 257 4.97 16.01 -21.96
N VAL A 258 3.94 16.60 -22.58
CA VAL A 258 3.53 17.99 -22.29
C VAL A 258 2.62 18.05 -21.06
N PHE A 259 1.80 17.01 -20.82
CA PHE A 259 0.97 16.89 -19.62
C PHE A 259 1.81 16.84 -18.33
N ALA A 260 2.89 16.06 -18.33
CA ALA A 260 3.71 15.84 -17.16
C ALA A 260 4.95 16.74 -17.15
N LYS A 261 4.83 17.93 -16.56
CA LYS A 261 5.96 18.86 -16.39
C LYS A 261 7.02 18.35 -15.44
N LYS A 262 6.60 17.68 -14.36
CA LYS A 262 7.47 17.06 -13.35
C LYS A 262 6.83 15.78 -12.81
N PHE A 263 7.62 14.73 -12.69
CA PHE A 263 7.22 13.43 -12.16
C PHE A 263 7.67 13.31 -10.72
N GLN A 264 6.79 12.84 -9.83
CA GLN A 264 7.12 12.65 -8.42
C GLN A 264 7.09 11.18 -8.03
N CYS A 265 8.17 10.68 -7.41
CA CYS A 265 8.20 9.33 -6.85
C CYS A 265 7.31 9.25 -5.62
N LYS A 266 6.38 8.29 -5.61
CA LYS A 266 5.46 8.07 -4.49
C LYS A 266 6.13 7.51 -3.22
N PHE A 267 7.38 7.05 -3.31
CA PHE A 267 8.12 6.41 -2.21
C PHE A 267 9.16 7.33 -1.56
N CYS A 268 9.77 8.24 -2.32
CA CYS A 268 10.82 9.14 -1.81
C CYS A 268 10.61 10.62 -2.11
N ASP A 269 9.48 10.98 -2.74
CA ASP A 269 9.08 12.34 -3.08
C ASP A 269 10.04 13.15 -3.98
N LYS A 270 11.16 12.56 -4.43
CA LYS A 270 12.06 13.15 -5.43
C LYS A 270 11.30 13.48 -6.71
N LEU A 271 11.79 14.47 -7.44
CA LEU A 271 11.21 14.99 -8.67
C LEU A 271 12.11 14.72 -9.86
N TRP A 272 11.51 14.44 -11.01
CA TRP A 272 12.18 14.32 -12.30
C TRP A 272 11.48 15.16 -13.36
N ASP A 273 12.25 15.63 -14.32
CA ASP A 273 11.79 16.31 -15.54
C ASP A 273 11.53 15.33 -16.69
N HIS A 274 12.19 14.16 -16.69
CA HIS A 274 12.06 13.13 -17.71
C HIS A 274 11.37 11.86 -17.20
N HIS A 275 10.34 11.41 -17.93
CA HIS A 275 9.55 10.21 -17.59
C HIS A 275 10.37 8.93 -17.50
N GLY A 276 11.25 8.67 -18.48
CA GLY A 276 12.08 7.47 -18.47
C GLY A 276 13.06 7.44 -17.27
N HIS A 277 13.51 8.59 -16.79
CA HIS A 277 14.36 8.69 -15.61
C HIS A 277 13.56 8.40 -14.34
N PHE A 278 12.36 8.99 -14.25
CA PHE A 278 11.39 8.70 -13.21
C PHE A 278 11.06 7.20 -13.14
N LEU A 279 10.73 6.55 -14.26
CA LEU A 279 10.38 5.12 -14.28
C LEU A 279 11.53 4.22 -13.82
N ARG A 280 12.74 4.49 -14.30
CA ARG A 280 13.94 3.75 -13.86
C ARG A 280 14.18 3.91 -12.37
N HIS A 281 13.94 5.11 -11.84
CA HIS A 281 14.00 5.36 -10.41
C HIS A 281 12.88 4.63 -9.66
N GLU A 282 11.60 4.78 -10.02
CA GLU A 282 10.46 4.22 -9.29
C GLU A 282 10.55 2.69 -9.16
N GLN A 283 11.10 2.02 -10.16
CA GLN A 283 11.35 0.58 -10.12
C GLN A 283 12.42 0.17 -9.08
N LYS A 284 13.43 1.02 -8.86
CA LYS A 284 14.60 0.76 -8.01
C LYS A 284 14.68 1.72 -6.81
N CYS A 285 13.58 2.38 -6.48
CA CYS A 285 13.59 3.41 -5.44
C CYS A 285 14.01 2.76 -4.12
N GLN A 286 15.04 3.32 -3.47
CA GLN A 286 15.57 2.77 -2.22
C GLN A 286 14.52 2.75 -1.10
N ASN A 287 13.55 3.69 -1.14
CA ASN A 287 12.43 3.74 -0.19
C ASN A 287 11.30 2.73 -0.50
N LYS A 288 11.37 1.98 -1.60
CA LYS A 288 10.39 0.95 -1.95
C LYS A 288 10.79 -0.37 -1.30
N THR A 289 9.94 -0.95 -0.47
CA THR A 289 10.30 -2.16 0.30
C THR A 289 10.07 -3.46 -0.44
N SER A 290 9.14 -3.48 -1.39
CA SER A 290 8.90 -4.63 -2.27
C SER A 290 8.39 -4.17 -3.63
N ASN A 291 8.69 -4.96 -4.65
CA ASN A 291 8.07 -4.87 -5.98
C ASN A 291 6.84 -5.76 -6.13
N VAL A 292 6.43 -6.49 -5.08
CA VAL A 292 5.22 -7.32 -5.10
C VAL A 292 3.99 -6.47 -4.75
N PRO A 293 2.96 -6.41 -5.62
CA PRO A 293 1.76 -5.63 -5.38
C PRO A 293 1.07 -5.99 -4.07
N GLY A 294 0.82 -4.99 -3.22
CA GLY A 294 0.23 -5.13 -1.91
C GLY A 294 1.23 -5.36 -0.76
N PHE A 295 2.54 -5.31 -1.04
CA PHE A 295 3.64 -5.44 -0.09
C PHE A 295 4.69 -4.33 -0.23
N GLU A 296 4.36 -3.20 -0.87
CA GLU A 296 5.32 -2.14 -1.24
C GLU A 296 5.78 -1.24 -0.09
N GLU A 297 5.18 -1.40 1.10
CA GLU A 297 5.45 -0.59 2.30
C GLU A 297 6.24 -1.38 3.35
N PRO A 298 7.00 -0.72 4.24
CA PRO A 298 7.68 -1.39 5.34
C PRO A 298 6.70 -2.11 6.27
N HIS A 299 6.97 -3.37 6.57
CA HIS A 299 6.17 -4.16 7.52
C HIS A 299 7.04 -4.58 8.71
N CYS A 300 6.66 -4.10 9.90
CA CYS A 300 7.31 -4.44 11.16
C CYS A 300 6.41 -5.37 11.96
N LEU A 301 6.93 -6.56 12.30
CA LEU A 301 6.26 -7.53 13.16
C LEU A 301 6.83 -7.39 14.57
N VAL A 302 5.93 -7.26 15.55
CA VAL A 302 6.27 -7.08 16.96
C VAL A 302 5.41 -8.04 17.75
N ASN A 303 6.05 -8.96 18.48
CA ASN A 303 5.38 -9.92 19.32
C ASN A 303 6.34 -10.40 20.42
N ASP A 304 5.89 -10.33 21.67
CA ASP A 304 6.67 -10.71 22.86
C ASP A 304 6.92 -12.22 22.93
N ASN A 305 6.05 -13.01 22.30
CA ASN A 305 6.23 -14.45 22.17
C ASN A 305 7.02 -14.77 20.90
N GLY A 306 8.27 -15.20 21.09
CA GLY A 306 9.14 -15.52 19.98
C GLY A 306 8.66 -16.67 19.06
N ASP A 307 7.82 -17.61 19.51
CA ASP A 307 7.23 -18.62 18.62
C ASP A 307 6.15 -18.01 17.72
N GLU A 308 5.30 -17.16 18.29
CA GLU A 308 4.27 -16.42 17.54
C GLU A 308 4.89 -15.42 16.57
N LEU A 309 5.97 -14.73 16.97
CA LEU A 309 6.71 -13.84 16.09
C LEU A 309 7.23 -14.56 14.84
N VAL A 310 7.83 -15.75 15.03
CA VAL A 310 8.33 -16.56 13.91
C VAL A 310 7.17 -17.10 13.07
N ARG A 311 6.03 -17.47 13.68
CA ARG A 311 4.82 -17.88 12.97
C ARG A 311 4.30 -16.77 12.06
N GLU A 312 4.17 -15.56 12.59
CA GLU A 312 3.71 -14.37 11.85
C GLU A 312 4.70 -14.03 10.73
N MET A 313 6.00 -14.09 11.00
CA MET A 313 7.05 -13.85 10.00
C MET A 313 6.97 -14.86 8.85
N VAL A 314 6.88 -16.15 9.15
CA VAL A 314 6.76 -17.20 8.12
C VAL A 314 5.44 -17.06 7.35
N GLY A 315 4.34 -16.73 8.03
CA GLY A 315 3.05 -16.46 7.36
C GLY A 315 3.15 -15.30 6.37
N TYR A 316 3.74 -14.18 6.79
CA TYR A 316 3.94 -13.03 5.92
C TYR A 316 4.84 -13.34 4.71
N MET A 317 5.91 -14.11 4.92
CA MET A 317 6.78 -14.57 3.82
C MET A 317 6.03 -15.49 2.84
N LYS A 318 5.15 -16.37 3.34
CA LYS A 318 4.31 -17.24 2.50
C LYS A 318 3.29 -16.43 1.69
N ASP A 319 2.65 -15.42 2.28
CA ASP A 319 1.73 -14.53 1.56
C ASP A 319 2.44 -13.81 0.39
N ILE A 320 3.68 -13.35 0.61
CA ILE A 320 4.51 -12.77 -0.46
C ILE A 320 4.85 -13.81 -1.52
N ALA A 321 5.23 -15.02 -1.10
CA ALA A 321 5.59 -16.10 -2.01
C ALA A 321 4.43 -16.53 -2.91
N GLU A 322 3.22 -16.68 -2.35
CA GLU A 322 2.00 -16.97 -3.11
C GLU A 322 1.71 -15.87 -4.14
N LYS A 323 1.79 -14.60 -3.73
CA LYS A 323 1.56 -13.50 -4.66
C LYS A 323 2.61 -13.45 -5.76
N THR A 324 3.87 -13.72 -5.44
CA THR A 324 4.98 -13.75 -6.39
C THR A 324 4.82 -14.90 -7.39
N GLU A 325 4.41 -16.08 -6.93
CA GLU A 325 4.14 -17.24 -7.78
C GLU A 325 3.00 -16.96 -8.77
N LEU A 326 1.91 -16.32 -8.32
CA LEU A 326 0.82 -15.91 -9.22
C LEU A 326 1.33 -14.99 -10.34
N LEU A 327 2.15 -13.99 -9.99
CA LEU A 327 2.73 -13.07 -10.97
C LEU A 327 3.71 -13.79 -11.91
N ALA A 328 4.51 -14.70 -11.39
CA ALA A 328 5.46 -15.49 -12.16
C ALA A 328 4.72 -16.43 -13.14
N LYS A 329 3.64 -17.07 -12.71
CA LYS A 329 2.78 -17.90 -13.58
C LYS A 329 2.03 -17.07 -14.62
N GLU A 330 1.60 -15.85 -14.30
CA GLU A 330 1.00 -14.95 -15.29
C GLU A 330 2.02 -14.54 -16.36
N ARG A 331 3.28 -14.32 -15.97
CA ARG A 331 4.36 -13.93 -16.89
C ARG A 331 4.91 -15.08 -17.72
N TRP A 332 5.11 -16.25 -17.10
CA TRP A 332 5.84 -17.39 -17.66
C TRP A 332 4.98 -18.64 -17.87
N GLY A 333 3.66 -18.52 -17.71
CA GLY A 333 2.74 -19.66 -17.72
C GLY A 333 2.70 -20.38 -19.06
N ARG A 334 2.92 -19.66 -20.17
CA ARG A 334 3.00 -20.24 -21.51
C ARG A 334 4.19 -21.16 -21.63
N GLU A 335 5.39 -20.67 -21.32
CA GLU A 335 6.65 -21.39 -21.39
C GLU A 335 6.65 -22.58 -20.44
N LEU A 336 6.11 -22.39 -19.23
CA LEU A 336 5.93 -23.46 -18.25
C LEU A 336 4.99 -24.56 -18.78
N GLY A 337 3.90 -24.17 -19.45
CA GLY A 337 2.94 -25.08 -20.06
C GLY A 337 3.53 -25.88 -21.23
N GLU A 338 4.31 -25.23 -22.08
CA GLU A 338 5.00 -25.87 -23.20
C GLU A 338 6.02 -26.91 -22.70
N LEU A 339 6.86 -26.54 -21.72
CA LEU A 339 7.80 -27.48 -21.11
C LEU A 339 7.09 -28.66 -20.45
N LYS A 340 5.98 -28.39 -19.74
CA LYS A 340 5.16 -29.44 -19.12
C LYS A 340 4.56 -30.39 -20.16
N HIS A 341 4.12 -29.87 -21.30
CA HIS A 341 3.56 -30.68 -22.38
C HIS A 341 4.63 -31.56 -23.02
N ARG A 342 5.82 -31.00 -23.31
CA ARG A 342 6.96 -31.77 -23.84
C ARG A 342 7.39 -32.87 -22.89
N THR A 343 7.49 -32.58 -21.58
CA THR A 343 7.70 -33.58 -20.53
C THR A 343 6.71 -34.74 -20.60
N LYS A 344 5.41 -34.46 -20.78
CA LYS A 344 4.39 -35.52 -20.84
C LYS A 344 4.50 -36.37 -22.10
N ASN A 345 4.79 -35.76 -23.25
CA ASN A 345 4.90 -36.48 -24.52
C ASN A 345 6.16 -37.36 -24.56
N SER A 346 7.26 -36.92 -23.95
CA SER A 346 8.49 -37.71 -23.87
C SER A 346 8.36 -38.95 -22.98
N VAL A 347 7.47 -38.95 -21.99
CA VAL A 347 7.25 -40.12 -21.09
C VAL A 347 6.39 -41.19 -21.77
N SER A 348 5.55 -40.83 -22.75
CA SER A 348 4.71 -41.79 -23.48
C SER A 348 5.45 -42.60 -24.56
N SER A 349 6.67 -42.21 -24.95
CA SER A 349 7.48 -42.90 -25.98
C SER A 349 8.43 -43.96 -25.42
N MET A 350 8.55 -44.10 -24.09
CA MET A 350 9.58 -44.94 -23.42
C MET A 350 9.26 -46.46 -23.36
N GLU A 351 8.57 -47.03 -24.35
CA GLU A 351 8.44 -48.50 -24.45
C GLU A 351 9.63 -49.12 -25.21
N VAL A 352 10.71 -49.37 -24.46
CA VAL A 352 11.85 -50.31 -24.63
C VAL A 352 12.27 -50.69 -26.07
N GLY A 353 13.29 -49.97 -26.57
CA GLY A 353 14.23 -50.40 -27.62
C GLY A 353 15.68 -50.17 -27.14
N GLU A 354 16.62 -51.05 -27.51
CA GLU A 354 18.04 -51.04 -27.06
C GLU A 354 19.00 -50.46 -28.13
N ASP A 355 18.56 -49.52 -28.97
CA ASP A 355 19.40 -48.93 -30.03
C ASP A 355 20.04 -47.58 -29.63
N GLU A 356 21.08 -47.12 -30.33
CA GLU A 356 21.81 -45.87 -29.97
C GLU A 356 20.98 -44.60 -30.18
N GLU A 357 20.02 -44.59 -31.12
CA GLU A 357 19.09 -43.47 -31.33
C GLU A 357 18.11 -43.31 -30.14
N ASP A 358 17.68 -44.43 -29.53
CA ASP A 358 16.79 -44.43 -28.35
C ASP A 358 17.49 -43.83 -27.11
N LYS A 359 18.82 -43.94 -27.00
CA LYS A 359 19.59 -43.34 -25.90
C LYS A 359 19.66 -41.82 -26.00
N GLU A 360 19.76 -41.26 -27.20
CA GLU A 360 19.78 -39.80 -27.40
C GLU A 360 18.41 -39.18 -27.08
N GLU A 361 17.31 -39.85 -27.46
CA GLU A 361 15.95 -39.42 -27.13
C GLU A 361 15.65 -39.48 -25.61
N ASP A 362 16.10 -40.53 -24.91
CA ASP A 362 15.97 -40.65 -23.44
C ASP A 362 16.79 -39.57 -22.71
N ASP A 363 17.98 -39.24 -23.22
CA ASP A 363 18.81 -38.16 -22.67
C ASP A 363 18.18 -36.76 -22.87
N GLU A 364 17.53 -36.52 -24.00
CA GLU A 364 16.78 -35.28 -24.23
C GLU A 364 15.55 -35.18 -23.32
N ALA A 365 14.77 -36.25 -23.19
CA ALA A 365 13.63 -36.32 -22.28
C ALA A 365 14.02 -36.02 -20.82
N LYS A 366 15.13 -36.61 -20.35
CA LYS A 366 15.70 -36.33 -19.02
C LYS A 366 16.09 -34.87 -18.85
N LYS A 367 16.74 -34.26 -19.86
CA LYS A 367 17.11 -32.83 -19.83
C LYS A 367 15.88 -31.93 -19.76
N ILE A 368 14.83 -32.22 -20.54
CA ILE A 368 13.57 -31.46 -20.53
C ILE A 368 12.88 -31.57 -19.18
N ASN A 369 12.82 -32.77 -18.59
CA ASN A 369 12.24 -32.99 -17.27
C ASN A 369 13.01 -32.23 -16.17
N GLN A 370 14.34 -32.27 -16.23
CA GLN A 370 15.18 -31.52 -15.29
C GLN A 370 15.00 -30.01 -15.45
N LEU A 371 14.90 -29.52 -16.68
CA LEU A 371 14.67 -28.12 -16.99
C LEU A 371 13.29 -27.65 -16.49
N TYR A 372 12.23 -28.43 -16.75
CA TYR A 372 10.90 -28.17 -16.23
C TYR A 372 10.91 -28.11 -14.70
N GLY A 373 11.54 -29.07 -14.03
CA GLY A 373 11.66 -29.08 -12.57
C GLY A 373 12.36 -27.83 -12.02
N LYS A 374 13.50 -27.44 -12.61
CA LYS A 374 14.24 -26.22 -12.24
C LYS A 374 13.42 -24.95 -12.48
N PHE A 375 12.74 -24.86 -13.62
CA PHE A 375 11.96 -23.69 -13.98
C PHE A 375 10.69 -23.56 -13.13
N ASN A 376 10.02 -24.68 -12.85
CA ASN A 376 8.87 -24.70 -11.94
C ASN A 376 9.26 -24.31 -10.51
N ALA A 377 10.42 -24.77 -10.03
CA ALA A 377 10.96 -24.34 -8.74
C ALA A 377 11.27 -22.82 -8.74
N TYR A 378 11.87 -22.29 -9.80
CA TYR A 378 12.13 -20.85 -9.94
C TYR A 378 10.84 -20.00 -9.90
N VAL A 379 9.76 -20.48 -10.53
CA VAL A 379 8.46 -19.80 -10.54
C VAL A 379 7.75 -19.87 -9.18
N SER A 380 7.92 -20.97 -8.45
CA SER A 380 7.14 -21.28 -7.24
C SER A 380 7.84 -20.90 -5.93
N GLN A 381 9.14 -20.62 -5.97
CA GLN A 381 9.97 -20.45 -4.79
C GLN A 381 10.60 -19.04 -4.72
N VAL A 382 10.46 -18.38 -3.57
CA VAL A 382 11.04 -17.06 -3.32
C VAL A 382 12.30 -17.18 -2.44
N PRO A 383 13.45 -16.60 -2.87
CA PRO A 383 14.64 -16.54 -2.03
C PRO A 383 14.47 -15.52 -0.91
N VAL A 384 14.72 -15.97 0.33
CA VAL A 384 14.80 -15.12 1.52
C VAL A 384 16.27 -14.89 1.83
N LEU A 385 16.73 -13.67 1.59
CA LEU A 385 18.14 -13.30 1.72
C LEU A 385 18.38 -12.64 3.08
N GLY A 386 19.24 -13.27 3.88
CA GLY A 386 19.80 -12.69 5.10
C GLY A 386 21.26 -12.28 4.92
N PHE A 387 21.77 -11.38 5.77
CA PHE A 387 23.19 -11.05 5.80
C PHE A 387 23.82 -11.62 7.07
N ASN A 388 24.70 -12.62 6.92
CA ASN A 388 25.29 -13.38 8.03
C ASN A 388 24.25 -14.17 8.85
N SER A 389 23.04 -14.34 8.31
CA SER A 389 21.92 -15.01 8.96
C SER A 389 22.13 -16.52 9.12
N ALA A 390 22.98 -17.15 8.31
CA ALA A 390 23.28 -18.57 8.41
C ALA A 390 23.87 -18.93 9.79
N LYS A 391 24.65 -18.02 10.37
CA LYS A 391 25.33 -18.22 11.67
C LYS A 391 24.57 -17.63 12.86
N TYR A 392 23.81 -16.56 12.66
CA TYR A 392 23.16 -15.82 13.75
C TYR A 392 21.66 -16.05 13.75
N ASP A 393 20.92 -15.39 12.86
CA ASP A 393 19.46 -15.37 12.88
C ASP A 393 18.85 -16.77 12.81
N LEU A 394 19.28 -17.58 11.83
CA LEU A 394 18.73 -18.93 11.65
C LEU A 394 19.03 -19.83 12.84
N ASN A 395 20.17 -19.66 13.51
CA ASN A 395 20.49 -20.42 14.71
C ASN A 395 19.62 -20.05 15.90
N LEU A 396 19.26 -18.77 16.02
CA LEU A 396 18.39 -18.25 17.08
C LEU A 396 16.96 -18.79 16.94
N ILE A 397 16.44 -18.88 15.71
CA ILE A 397 15.03 -19.24 15.47
C ILE A 397 14.80 -20.66 14.94
N LYS A 398 15.84 -21.46 14.65
CA LYS A 398 15.76 -22.77 13.95
C LYS A 398 14.65 -23.71 14.41
N THR A 399 14.43 -23.86 15.72
CA THR A 399 13.41 -24.77 16.26
C THR A 399 11.99 -24.32 15.90
N LYS A 400 11.70 -23.04 16.11
CA LYS A 400 10.42 -22.41 15.77
C LYS A 400 10.24 -22.30 14.26
N LEU A 401 11.30 -21.96 13.54
CA LEU A 401 11.32 -21.88 12.09
C LEU A 401 11.01 -23.24 11.45
N ALA A 402 11.66 -24.32 11.91
CA ALA A 402 11.40 -25.67 11.40
C ALA A 402 9.95 -26.14 11.66
N LYS A 403 9.38 -25.75 12.81
CA LYS A 403 7.96 -26.00 13.14
C LYS A 403 7.03 -25.30 12.15
N HIS A 404 7.16 -23.99 11.97
CA HIS A 404 6.25 -23.19 11.15
C HIS A 404 6.47 -23.32 9.63
N LEU A 405 7.68 -23.72 9.22
CA LEU A 405 7.95 -24.17 7.85
C LEU A 405 7.43 -25.58 7.59
N GLY A 406 7.04 -26.36 8.61
CA GLY A 406 6.52 -27.71 8.40
C GLY A 406 7.58 -28.70 7.90
N LEU A 407 8.87 -28.49 8.20
CA LEU A 407 9.98 -29.32 7.68
C LEU A 407 9.88 -30.81 8.05
N HIS A 408 9.07 -31.14 9.06
CA HIS A 408 8.80 -32.51 9.51
C HIS A 408 7.68 -33.22 8.72
N ARG A 409 6.94 -32.49 7.89
CA ARG A 409 5.81 -33.00 7.07
C ARG A 409 6.00 -32.78 5.57
N GLU A 410 6.87 -31.85 5.19
CA GLU A 410 7.14 -31.58 3.78
C GLU A 410 8.02 -32.66 3.16
N GLU A 411 7.51 -33.35 2.12
CA GLU A 411 8.29 -34.30 1.30
C GLU A 411 9.40 -33.61 0.50
N HIS A 412 9.31 -32.29 0.31
CA HIS A 412 10.20 -31.50 -0.53
C HIS A 412 10.95 -30.43 0.26
N CYS A 413 11.59 -30.82 1.36
CA CYS A 413 12.49 -29.96 2.11
C CYS A 413 13.96 -30.34 1.90
N PHE A 414 14.83 -29.34 1.77
CA PHE A 414 16.26 -29.51 1.59
C PHE A 414 17.02 -28.55 2.49
N THR A 415 17.92 -29.07 3.33
CA THR A 415 18.70 -28.26 4.28
C THR A 415 20.19 -28.58 4.16
N ILE A 416 21.01 -27.54 4.00
CA ILE A 416 22.47 -27.64 4.08
C ILE A 416 22.93 -26.97 5.36
N LYS A 417 23.59 -27.75 6.23
CA LYS A 417 24.27 -27.27 7.42
C LYS A 417 25.77 -27.53 7.29
N ARG A 418 26.58 -26.50 7.56
CA ARG A 418 28.04 -26.59 7.63
C ARG A 418 28.48 -26.10 9.01
N ASN A 419 28.93 -27.01 9.86
CA ASN A 419 29.24 -26.73 11.27
C ASN A 419 28.05 -26.02 11.96
N ASN A 420 28.25 -24.81 12.48
CA ASN A 420 27.20 -24.02 13.10
C ASN A 420 26.52 -23.04 12.12
N ALA A 421 26.60 -23.26 10.81
CA ALA A 421 25.97 -22.40 9.81
C ALA A 421 24.92 -23.15 9.00
N TYR A 422 23.68 -22.65 9.00
CA TYR A 422 22.61 -23.12 8.11
C TYR A 422 22.75 -22.41 6.77
N ALA A 423 23.52 -23.01 5.85
CA ALA A 423 23.87 -22.38 4.57
C ALA A 423 22.69 -22.31 3.59
N CYS A 424 21.74 -23.24 3.69
CA CYS A 424 20.52 -23.24 2.88
C CYS A 424 19.42 -23.98 3.65
N ILE A 425 18.21 -23.40 3.68
CA ILE A 425 16.97 -24.09 4.04
C ILE A 425 15.99 -23.84 2.91
N SER A 426 15.55 -24.89 2.24
CA SER A 426 14.70 -24.83 1.07
C SER A 426 13.42 -25.62 1.35
N THR A 427 12.28 -24.99 1.14
CA THR A 427 10.93 -25.58 1.16
C THR A 427 10.29 -25.42 -0.22
N GLU A 428 9.04 -25.83 -0.40
CA GLU A 428 8.32 -25.65 -1.68
C GLU A 428 8.28 -24.16 -2.11
N LYS A 429 8.01 -23.25 -1.16
CA LYS A 429 7.76 -21.83 -1.45
C LYS A 429 8.91 -20.89 -1.08
N LEU A 430 9.78 -21.28 -0.14
CA LEU A 430 10.80 -20.38 0.41
C LEU A 430 12.19 -21.00 0.34
N LYS A 431 13.19 -20.17 0.04
CA LYS A 431 14.60 -20.57 0.05
C LYS A 431 15.44 -19.59 0.86
N PHE A 432 15.78 -19.96 2.08
CA PHE A 432 16.63 -19.17 2.95
C PHE A 432 18.09 -19.30 2.53
N LEU A 433 18.71 -18.16 2.20
CA LEU A 433 20.10 -18.06 1.77
C LEU A 433 20.79 -16.91 2.52
N ASP A 434 22.11 -17.00 2.61
CA ASP A 434 22.93 -15.97 3.22
C ASP A 434 23.78 -15.28 2.15
N VAL A 435 23.59 -13.96 2.01
CA VAL A 435 24.30 -13.13 1.04
C VAL A 435 25.81 -13.19 1.27
N SER A 436 26.27 -13.33 2.51
CA SER A 436 27.70 -13.35 2.85
C SER A 436 28.47 -14.50 2.18
N HIS A 437 27.79 -15.58 1.78
CA HIS A 437 28.41 -16.69 1.03
C HIS A 437 28.70 -16.35 -0.44
N PHE A 438 28.11 -15.27 -0.96
CA PHE A 438 28.30 -14.79 -2.34
C PHE A 438 29.21 -13.57 -2.41
N LEU A 439 29.77 -13.15 -1.28
CA LEU A 439 30.66 -11.99 -1.17
C LEU A 439 32.09 -12.44 -0.87
N ALA A 440 33.05 -11.59 -1.22
CA ALA A 440 34.44 -11.81 -0.85
C ALA A 440 34.58 -11.90 0.69
N PRO A 441 35.46 -12.78 1.21
CA PRO A 441 35.72 -12.87 2.65
C PRO A 441 36.06 -11.51 3.27
N GLY A 442 35.51 -11.21 4.46
CA GLY A 442 35.75 -9.95 5.16
C GLY A 442 34.92 -8.75 4.68
N THR A 443 33.95 -8.97 3.78
CA THR A 443 32.98 -7.92 3.39
C THR A 443 31.97 -7.70 4.52
N SER A 444 31.98 -6.51 5.11
CA SER A 444 30.98 -6.11 6.11
C SER A 444 29.66 -5.68 5.43
N TYR A 445 28.57 -5.65 6.20
CA TYR A 445 27.28 -5.16 5.69
C TYR A 445 27.37 -3.73 5.14
N ALA A 446 28.11 -2.84 5.80
CA ALA A 446 28.32 -1.47 5.32
C ALA A 446 29.06 -1.42 3.96
N LYS A 447 30.10 -2.24 3.79
CA LYS A 447 30.80 -2.36 2.50
C LYS A 447 29.90 -2.93 1.41
N PHE A 448 29.07 -3.91 1.77
CA PHE A 448 28.06 -4.46 0.88
C PHE A 448 27.07 -3.36 0.43
N LEU A 449 26.49 -2.58 1.34
CA LEU A 449 25.59 -1.47 0.99
C LEU A 449 26.27 -0.40 0.12
N THR A 450 27.51 -0.05 0.44
CA THR A 450 28.30 0.93 -0.34
C THR A 450 28.48 0.48 -1.79
N ALA A 451 28.75 -0.83 -2.01
CA ALA A 451 28.90 -1.38 -3.36
C ALA A 451 27.63 -1.26 -4.22
N TYR A 452 26.46 -1.15 -3.59
CA TYR A 452 25.17 -0.95 -4.25
C TYR A 452 24.70 0.52 -4.26
N GLN A 453 25.57 1.47 -3.91
CA GLN A 453 25.27 2.91 -3.91
C GLN A 453 24.05 3.25 -3.03
N VAL A 454 23.92 2.55 -1.89
CA VAL A 454 22.93 2.88 -0.87
C VAL A 454 23.49 4.04 -0.04
N ASP A 455 22.82 5.18 -0.07
CA ASP A 455 23.23 6.40 0.64
C ASP A 455 23.06 6.26 2.17
N GLU A 456 22.26 5.29 2.61
CA GLU A 456 21.99 5.02 4.02
C GLU A 456 23.13 4.26 4.70
N SER A 457 23.62 4.81 5.82
CA SER A 457 24.54 4.13 6.72
C SER A 457 23.82 3.08 7.57
N LYS A 458 24.54 2.04 8.00
CA LYS A 458 24.05 1.08 9.01
C LYS A 458 23.48 1.83 10.21
N GLY A 459 22.20 1.60 10.52
CA GLY A 459 21.55 2.19 11.68
C GLY A 459 22.20 1.75 13.00
N HIS A 460 22.30 2.67 13.95
CA HIS A 460 22.72 2.37 15.32
C HIS A 460 21.49 2.00 16.15
N PHE A 461 21.46 0.78 16.69
CA PHE A 461 20.39 0.31 17.55
C PHE A 461 20.88 0.23 19.00
N PRO A 462 20.14 0.77 19.99
CA PRO A 462 20.59 0.86 21.37
C PRO A 462 20.32 -0.47 22.09
N TYR A 463 21.08 -1.51 21.75
CA TYR A 463 20.81 -2.89 22.21
C TYR A 463 20.75 -3.04 23.73
N GLU A 464 21.60 -2.34 24.47
CA GLU A 464 21.62 -2.40 25.94
C GLU A 464 20.41 -1.72 26.59
N TRP A 465 19.90 -0.66 25.95
CA TRP A 465 18.71 0.02 26.42
C TRP A 465 17.43 -0.70 25.97
N PHE A 466 17.44 -1.39 24.83
CA PHE A 466 16.28 -2.10 24.30
C PHE A 466 16.21 -3.53 24.84
N ASP A 467 15.84 -3.65 26.11
CA ASP A 467 15.71 -4.92 26.85
C ASP A 467 14.27 -5.48 26.87
N ASP A 468 13.26 -4.67 26.51
CA ASP A 468 11.85 -4.99 26.61
C ASP A 468 11.05 -4.37 25.45
N VAL A 469 10.09 -5.13 24.92
CA VAL A 469 9.30 -4.74 23.75
C VAL A 469 8.39 -3.54 24.03
N SER A 470 7.98 -3.32 25.29
CA SER A 470 7.19 -2.15 25.69
C SER A 470 7.90 -0.83 25.41
N LYS A 471 9.23 -0.83 25.29
CA LYS A 471 10.04 0.34 24.94
C LYS A 471 9.76 0.85 23.51
N LEU A 472 9.11 0.07 22.66
CA LEU A 472 8.62 0.54 21.35
C LEU A 472 7.46 1.53 21.46
N GLU A 473 6.73 1.54 22.58
CA GLU A 473 5.64 2.50 22.84
C GLU A 473 6.13 3.75 23.57
N CYS A 474 7.44 3.89 23.82
CA CYS A 474 8.00 5.10 24.42
C CYS A 474 7.80 6.31 23.48
N ASN A 475 7.27 7.40 24.05
CA ASN A 475 7.05 8.66 23.31
C ASN A 475 8.33 9.48 23.10
N GLN A 476 9.49 8.96 23.50
CA GLN A 476 10.79 9.63 23.42
C GLN A 476 11.86 8.64 22.98
N LEU A 477 12.83 9.14 22.23
CA LEU A 477 14.01 8.36 21.86
C LEU A 477 14.86 8.06 23.11
N PRO A 478 15.60 6.94 23.12
CA PRO A 478 16.61 6.68 24.14
C PRO A 478 17.60 7.85 24.25
N PRO A 479 18.21 8.05 25.43
CA PRO A 479 19.24 9.07 25.58
C PRO A 479 20.40 8.82 24.60
N PRO A 480 21.11 9.86 24.11
CA PRO A 480 22.22 9.69 23.17
C PRO A 480 23.29 8.70 23.65
N SER A 481 23.54 8.63 24.96
CA SER A 481 24.46 7.68 25.57
C SER A 481 24.10 6.22 25.32
N ALA A 482 22.81 5.90 25.11
CA ALA A 482 22.36 4.53 24.84
C ALA A 482 22.70 4.04 23.41
N PHE A 483 23.07 4.94 22.51
CA PHE A 483 23.50 4.60 21.14
C PHE A 483 25.01 4.46 21.01
N ILE A 484 25.76 4.85 22.03
CA ILE A 484 27.21 4.73 22.10
C ILE A 484 27.51 3.37 22.71
N VAL A 485 27.67 2.36 21.85
CA VAL A 485 28.18 1.06 22.29
C VAL A 485 29.68 1.25 22.64
N ALA A 486 30.08 0.84 23.84
CA ALA A 486 31.48 0.78 24.27
C ALA A 486 32.31 -0.21 23.45
#